data_AF-A0A6P5TVB2-F1
#
_entry.id   AF-A0A6P5TVB2-F1
#
_cell.length_a   1.000
_cell.length_b   1.000
_cell.length_c   1.000
_cell.angle_alpha   90.00
_cell.angle_beta   90.00
_cell.angle_gamma   90.00
#
_symmetry.space_group_name_H-M   'P 1'
#
loop_
_entity.id
_entity.type
_entity.pdbx_description
1 polymer ?
#
loop_
_entity_poly.entity_id
_entity_poly.type
_entity_poly.pdbx_seq_one_letter_code
_entity_poly.pdbx_strand_id
1 'polypeptide(L)'
;MAEDKYNLKNPAVKRILQEVKEMQSNPSDDFMSLPLEENIFDWQFAIRGPSETEFEGGIYHGRIQLPAEYPFKPPSFMLLTPNGRFETQTKICLSISNHHPEHWQPSWSVRTALVALIAFMPTNPNGALGSVEYKTEERRSLAIKSRATAPRYGTAERQKLIDEIHECMLSKAPPVPQLSPSQDSKEHPSNREGDVQVSSQNDGATPAGEPAAEWSPNPAVGDRIVEEVQEAPLNANPGPEVVRTLNAAPSGGSSQLLQRPEMKVQKPADDRLFTWAAVGLTIAIMVLLFKKFMKSSGHGAVFMDGS
;
A
#
# COMPACT_ATOMS: atom_id res chain seq x y z
N MET A 1 -14.66 24.43 -19.40
CA MET A 1 -15.06 24.42 -17.97
C MET A 1 -14.68 23.06 -17.38
N ALA A 2 -14.84 22.80 -16.08
CA ALA A 2 -14.46 21.48 -15.52
C ALA A 2 -15.45 20.36 -15.90
N GLU A 3 -16.67 20.72 -16.26
CA GLU A 3 -17.78 19.81 -16.56
C GLU A 3 -17.59 19.08 -17.92
N ASP A 4 -16.87 19.70 -18.86
CA ASP A 4 -16.62 19.15 -20.20
C ASP A 4 -15.63 17.96 -20.19
N LYS A 5 -14.75 17.89 -19.18
CA LYS A 5 -13.67 16.88 -19.09
C LYS A 5 -14.10 15.58 -18.42
N TYR A 6 -15.15 15.59 -17.59
CA TYR A 6 -15.48 14.46 -16.71
C TYR A 6 -16.97 14.10 -16.73
N ASN A 7 -17.29 12.81 -16.80
CA ASN A 7 -18.68 12.34 -16.77
C ASN A 7 -19.31 12.48 -15.38
N LEU A 8 -19.83 13.67 -15.06
CA LEU A 8 -20.52 13.99 -13.80
C LEU A 8 -21.83 13.21 -13.57
N LYS A 9 -22.28 12.36 -14.51
CA LYS A 9 -23.38 11.40 -14.26
C LYS A 9 -22.90 10.14 -13.54
N ASN A 10 -21.60 9.82 -13.59
CA ASN A 10 -21.02 8.71 -12.84
C ASN A 10 -20.84 9.11 -11.34
N PRO A 11 -21.39 8.36 -10.36
CA PRO A 11 -21.23 8.66 -8.95
C PRO A 11 -19.77 8.55 -8.46
N ALA A 12 -18.95 7.66 -9.03
CA ALA A 12 -17.53 7.53 -8.71
C ALA A 12 -16.77 8.80 -9.09
N VAL A 13 -17.00 9.33 -10.29
CA VAL A 13 -16.40 10.59 -10.77
C VAL A 13 -16.79 11.76 -9.85
N LYS A 14 -18.07 11.87 -9.48
CA LYS A 14 -18.54 12.88 -8.51
C LYS A 14 -17.83 12.76 -7.16
N ARG A 15 -17.70 11.54 -6.62
CA ARG A 15 -17.04 11.28 -5.34
C ARG A 15 -15.55 11.65 -5.39
N ILE A 16 -14.85 11.22 -6.45
CA ILE A 16 -13.43 11.50 -6.70
C ILE A 16 -13.19 13.02 -6.76
N LEU A 17 -13.94 13.76 -7.57
CA LEU A 17 -13.77 15.21 -7.70
C LEU A 17 -14.08 15.97 -6.39
N GLN A 18 -15.02 15.47 -5.59
CA GLN A 18 -15.29 16.02 -4.26
C GLN A 18 -14.13 15.75 -3.28
N GLU A 19 -13.50 14.58 -3.32
CA GLU A 19 -12.31 14.26 -2.51
C GLU A 19 -11.08 15.04 -2.95
N VAL A 20 -10.86 15.26 -4.25
CA VAL A 20 -9.79 16.13 -4.76
C VAL A 20 -9.93 17.55 -4.20
N LYS A 21 -11.16 18.10 -4.24
CA LYS A 21 -11.45 19.42 -3.67
C LYS A 21 -11.26 19.46 -2.15
N GLU A 22 -11.68 18.42 -1.44
CA GLU A 22 -11.52 18.26 0.02
C GLU A 22 -10.02 18.26 0.40
N MET A 23 -9.22 17.42 -0.27
CA MET A 23 -7.76 17.32 -0.13
C MET A 23 -7.05 18.66 -0.40
N GLN A 24 -7.43 19.37 -1.47
CA GLN A 24 -6.89 20.70 -1.79
C GLN A 24 -7.28 21.78 -0.77
N SER A 25 -8.51 21.72 -0.23
CA SER A 25 -9.01 22.71 0.73
C SER A 25 -8.47 22.54 2.16
N ASN A 26 -7.94 21.35 2.47
CA ASN A 26 -7.50 20.97 3.81
C ASN A 26 -6.19 20.14 3.73
N PRO A 27 -5.07 20.74 3.30
CA PRO A 27 -3.82 20.01 3.11
C PRO A 27 -3.34 19.37 4.43
N SER A 28 -2.80 18.16 4.37
CA SER A 28 -2.11 17.52 5.49
C SER A 28 -0.61 17.82 5.42
N ASP A 29 0.08 17.72 6.55
CA ASP A 29 1.55 17.69 6.61
C ASP A 29 2.09 16.26 6.55
N ASP A 30 1.33 15.28 7.03
CA ASP A 30 1.73 13.86 7.10
C ASP A 30 1.66 13.14 5.73
N PHE A 31 0.90 13.69 4.78
CA PHE A 31 0.81 13.16 3.42
C PHE A 31 0.42 14.23 2.40
N MET A 32 0.75 13.95 1.14
CA MET A 32 0.21 14.63 -0.03
C MET A 32 -0.19 13.59 -1.08
N SER A 33 -1.26 13.85 -1.82
CA SER A 33 -1.69 12.99 -2.93
C SER A 33 -2.42 13.78 -4.01
N LEU A 34 -2.17 13.42 -5.28
CA LEU A 34 -2.73 14.05 -6.46
C LEU A 34 -3.24 12.98 -7.45
N PRO A 35 -4.43 13.14 -8.07
CA PRO A 35 -4.88 12.34 -9.19
C PRO A 35 -4.07 12.68 -10.46
N LEU A 36 -3.90 11.72 -11.37
CA LEU A 36 -3.42 12.03 -12.71
C LEU A 36 -4.44 12.81 -13.53
N GLU A 37 -3.98 13.80 -14.29
CA GLU A 37 -4.83 14.62 -15.15
C GLU A 37 -5.50 13.82 -16.28
N GLU A 38 -4.84 12.77 -16.76
CA GLU A 38 -5.36 11.83 -17.76
C GLU A 38 -6.40 10.85 -17.18
N ASN A 39 -6.27 10.49 -15.90
CA ASN A 39 -7.06 9.45 -15.26
C ASN A 39 -7.22 9.69 -13.75
N ILE A 40 -8.34 10.30 -13.36
CA ILE A 40 -8.66 10.61 -11.97
C ILE A 40 -8.91 9.38 -11.07
N PHE A 41 -8.87 8.17 -11.62
CA PHE A 41 -8.90 6.90 -10.85
C PHE A 41 -7.49 6.41 -10.47
N ASP A 42 -6.42 7.08 -10.91
CA ASP A 42 -5.02 6.68 -10.63
C ASP A 42 -4.26 7.88 -10.02
N TRP A 43 -3.92 7.76 -8.74
CA TRP A 43 -3.34 8.85 -7.95
C TRP A 43 -1.90 8.52 -7.56
N GLN A 44 -1.04 9.54 -7.48
CA GLN A 44 0.25 9.45 -6.81
C GLN A 44 0.10 9.98 -5.37
N PHE A 45 0.89 9.46 -4.44
CA PHE A 45 0.93 9.96 -3.06
C PHE A 45 2.34 9.83 -2.48
N ALA A 46 2.60 10.59 -1.42
CA ALA A 46 3.64 10.28 -0.47
C ALA A 46 3.12 10.47 0.96
N ILE A 47 3.58 9.60 1.87
CA ILE A 47 3.34 9.71 3.31
C ILE A 47 4.67 9.94 4.05
N ARG A 48 4.59 10.57 5.23
CA ARG A 48 5.68 10.50 6.21
C ARG A 48 5.71 9.13 6.87
N GLY A 49 6.90 8.69 7.27
CA GLY A 49 6.99 7.64 8.28
C GLY A 49 6.54 8.17 9.64
N PRO A 50 5.78 7.40 10.44
CA PRO A 50 5.32 7.85 11.76
C PRO A 50 6.48 8.17 12.70
N SER A 51 6.31 9.19 13.54
CA SER A 51 7.23 9.48 14.65
C SER A 51 7.29 8.33 15.65
N GLU A 52 8.42 8.23 16.37
CA GLU A 52 8.72 7.19 17.36
C GLU A 52 8.79 5.76 16.77
N THR A 53 9.00 5.64 15.46
CA THR A 53 9.13 4.36 14.73
C THR A 53 10.42 4.29 13.91
N GLU A 54 10.77 3.10 13.41
CA GLU A 54 11.92 2.91 12.53
C GLU A 54 11.75 3.49 11.11
N PHE A 55 10.59 4.08 10.82
CA PHE A 55 10.28 4.80 9.58
C PHE A 55 10.41 6.33 9.73
N GLU A 56 10.62 6.83 10.95
CA GLU A 56 10.59 8.26 11.26
C GLU A 56 11.50 9.09 10.33
N GLY A 57 10.99 10.23 9.88
CA GLY A 57 11.70 11.18 9.03
C GLY A 57 11.74 10.80 7.55
N GLY A 58 11.32 9.59 7.17
CA GLY A 58 11.24 9.13 5.78
C GLY A 58 10.03 9.70 5.01
N ILE A 59 10.15 9.71 3.68
CA ILE A 59 9.13 10.15 2.72
C ILE A 59 8.84 8.99 1.75
N TYR A 60 7.69 8.35 1.93
CA TYR A 60 7.34 7.11 1.27
C TYR A 60 6.31 7.35 0.18
N HIS A 61 6.80 7.39 -1.06
CA HIS A 61 5.99 7.51 -2.27
C HIS A 61 5.25 6.22 -2.58
N GLY A 62 4.07 6.35 -3.18
CA GLY A 62 3.22 5.27 -3.63
C GLY A 62 2.17 5.72 -4.64
N ARG A 63 1.33 4.77 -5.05
CA ARG A 63 0.18 5.04 -5.92
C ARG A 63 -1.11 4.40 -5.40
N ILE A 64 -2.23 5.05 -5.69
CA ILE A 64 -3.59 4.55 -5.40
C ILE A 64 -4.30 4.27 -6.71
N GLN A 65 -4.88 3.08 -6.85
CA GLN A 65 -5.80 2.75 -7.94
C GLN A 65 -7.22 2.64 -7.38
N LEU A 66 -8.12 3.47 -7.87
CA LEU A 66 -9.54 3.45 -7.52
C LEU A 66 -10.31 2.57 -8.53
N PRO A 67 -11.15 1.63 -8.08
CA PRO A 67 -12.01 0.84 -8.97
C PRO A 67 -13.11 1.72 -9.60
N ALA A 68 -13.69 1.27 -10.71
CA ALA A 68 -14.79 1.97 -11.37
C ALA A 68 -16.03 2.11 -10.47
N GLU A 69 -16.19 1.19 -9.52
CA GLU A 69 -17.26 1.16 -8.52
C GLU A 69 -16.90 1.91 -7.21
N TYR A 70 -15.79 2.66 -7.16
CA TYR A 70 -15.46 3.49 -5.98
C TYR A 70 -16.60 4.49 -5.68
N PRO A 71 -17.02 4.69 -4.40
CA PRO A 71 -16.44 4.18 -3.17
C PRO A 71 -17.05 2.85 -2.67
N PHE A 72 -17.87 2.15 -3.47
CA PHE A 72 -18.48 0.88 -3.07
C PHE A 72 -17.51 -0.30 -3.08
N LYS A 73 -16.39 -0.19 -3.81
CA LYS A 73 -15.23 -1.08 -3.71
C LYS A 73 -13.99 -0.32 -3.21
N PRO A 74 -13.03 -1.01 -2.56
CA PRO A 74 -11.90 -0.35 -1.91
C PRO A 74 -10.80 0.05 -2.92
N PRO A 75 -9.95 1.03 -2.57
CA PRO A 75 -8.72 1.32 -3.32
C PRO A 75 -7.72 0.14 -3.29
N SER A 76 -6.82 0.11 -4.26
CA SER A 76 -5.57 -0.67 -4.22
C SER A 76 -4.36 0.25 -4.03
N PHE A 77 -3.44 -0.11 -3.14
CA PHE A 77 -2.21 0.64 -2.86
C PHE A 77 -0.97 -0.13 -3.31
N MET A 78 0.06 0.60 -3.73
CA MET A 78 1.42 0.11 -3.95
C MET A 78 2.41 1.18 -3.46
N LEU A 79 3.46 0.81 -2.72
CA LEU A 79 4.58 1.72 -2.44
C LEU A 79 5.62 1.66 -3.55
N LEU A 80 6.27 2.80 -3.81
CA LEU A 80 7.37 2.96 -4.78
C LEU A 80 8.70 3.19 -4.06
N THR A 81 8.70 3.85 -2.90
CA THR A 81 9.90 3.99 -2.06
C THR A 81 10.23 2.67 -1.34
N PRO A 82 11.48 2.15 -1.46
CA PRO A 82 11.97 1.05 -0.64
C PRO A 82 11.94 1.40 0.85
N ASN A 83 11.27 0.57 1.65
CA ASN A 83 10.85 0.92 3.01
C ASN A 83 11.10 -0.19 4.04
N GLY A 84 11.36 -1.44 3.60
CA GLY A 84 11.65 -2.57 4.48
C GLY A 84 10.46 -3.15 5.25
N ARG A 85 9.22 -2.75 4.92
CA ARG A 85 7.96 -3.25 5.50
C ARG A 85 6.98 -3.82 4.48
N PHE A 86 6.98 -3.26 3.27
CA PHE A 86 6.19 -3.65 2.11
C PHE A 86 7.10 -3.74 0.88
N GLU A 87 6.90 -4.79 0.08
CA GLU A 87 7.55 -4.96 -1.22
C GLU A 87 7.12 -3.84 -2.18
N THR A 88 8.08 -3.31 -2.92
CA THR A 88 7.83 -2.20 -3.86
C THR A 88 7.03 -2.68 -5.06
N GLN A 89 6.19 -1.79 -5.61
CA GLN A 89 5.33 -2.03 -6.78
C GLN A 89 4.32 -3.20 -6.62
N THR A 90 4.24 -3.79 -5.43
CA THR A 90 3.35 -4.90 -5.10
C THR A 90 2.08 -4.38 -4.41
N LYS A 91 0.92 -5.00 -4.72
CA LYS A 91 -0.36 -4.58 -4.14
C LYS A 91 -0.42 -4.91 -2.65
N ILE A 92 -0.60 -3.87 -1.83
CA ILE A 92 -0.57 -3.97 -0.37
C ILE A 92 -1.92 -4.50 0.14
N CYS A 93 -1.86 -5.55 0.94
CA CYS A 93 -3.03 -6.23 1.52
C CYS A 93 -3.25 -5.74 2.95
N LEU A 94 -4.32 -4.95 3.16
CA LEU A 94 -4.74 -4.39 4.46
C LEU A 94 -6.26 -4.41 4.54
N SER A 95 -6.84 -4.27 5.73
CA SER A 95 -8.30 -4.14 5.95
C SER A 95 -8.94 -2.91 5.29
N ILE A 96 -8.11 -1.98 4.80
CA ILE A 96 -8.51 -0.77 4.05
C ILE A 96 -8.33 -0.90 2.53
N SER A 97 -7.81 -2.01 2.02
CA SER A 97 -7.53 -2.21 0.59
C SER A 97 -8.39 -3.30 -0.03
N ASN A 98 -8.37 -3.42 -1.37
CA ASN A 98 -9.17 -4.37 -2.14
C ASN A 98 -8.89 -5.87 -1.83
N HIS A 99 -8.01 -6.19 -0.87
CA HIS A 99 -7.86 -7.55 -0.36
C HIS A 99 -8.94 -7.92 0.69
N HIS A 100 -9.54 -6.91 1.35
CA HIS A 100 -10.54 -7.07 2.42
C HIS A 100 -11.79 -6.22 2.17
N PRO A 101 -12.55 -6.46 1.07
CA PRO A 101 -13.75 -5.69 0.74
C PRO A 101 -14.85 -5.74 1.82
N GLU A 102 -14.85 -6.74 2.69
CA GLU A 102 -15.75 -6.91 3.84
C GLU A 102 -15.48 -5.93 5.00
N HIS A 103 -14.30 -5.31 5.04
CA HIS A 103 -13.91 -4.34 6.08
C HIS A 103 -13.95 -2.88 5.60
N TRP A 104 -13.97 -2.66 4.28
CA TRP A 104 -14.08 -1.33 3.70
C TRP A 104 -15.47 -0.72 3.86
N GLN A 105 -15.52 0.54 4.28
CA GLN A 105 -16.77 1.32 4.34
C GLN A 105 -16.80 2.37 3.23
N PRO A 106 -17.86 2.47 2.41
CA PRO A 106 -17.99 3.51 1.37
C PRO A 106 -18.03 4.95 1.89
N SER A 107 -18.10 5.16 3.21
CA SER A 107 -17.93 6.44 3.89
C SER A 107 -16.47 6.90 3.97
N TRP A 108 -15.50 5.99 3.92
CA TRP A 108 -14.07 6.30 3.98
C TRP A 108 -13.59 6.90 2.65
N SER A 109 -12.67 7.86 2.72
CA SER A 109 -12.06 8.55 1.58
C SER A 109 -10.60 8.16 1.37
N VAL A 110 -9.99 8.63 0.28
CA VAL A 110 -8.54 8.60 0.05
C VAL A 110 -7.78 9.15 1.26
N ARG A 111 -8.27 10.24 1.88
CA ARG A 111 -7.71 10.77 3.14
C ARG A 111 -7.74 9.73 4.26
N THR A 112 -8.91 9.13 4.53
CA THR A 112 -9.07 8.14 5.60
C THR A 112 -8.13 6.95 5.40
N ALA A 113 -7.99 6.48 4.15
CA ALA A 113 -7.15 5.35 3.81
C ALA A 113 -5.65 5.68 3.87
N LEU A 114 -5.22 6.91 3.54
CA LEU A 114 -3.83 7.36 3.73
C LEU A 114 -3.46 7.47 5.22
N VAL A 115 -4.35 8.03 6.05
CA VAL A 115 -4.16 8.07 7.51
C VAL A 115 -4.05 6.66 8.10
N ALA A 116 -4.89 5.74 7.64
CA ALA A 116 -4.83 4.34 8.06
C ALA A 116 -3.55 3.64 7.56
N LEU A 117 -3.08 3.91 6.33
CA LEU A 117 -1.81 3.37 5.82
C LEU A 117 -0.61 3.80 6.66
N ILE A 118 -0.57 5.07 7.11
CA ILE A 118 0.42 5.59 8.04
C ILE A 118 0.36 4.81 9.37
N ALA A 119 -0.84 4.66 9.95
CA ALA A 119 -1.05 3.92 11.19
C ALA A 119 -0.72 2.41 11.09
N PHE A 120 -0.83 1.80 9.90
CA PHE A 120 -0.43 0.41 9.66
C PHE A 120 1.09 0.22 9.47
N MET A 121 1.84 1.26 9.13
CA MET A 121 3.27 1.15 8.79
C MET A 121 4.14 0.47 9.87
N PRO A 122 4.00 0.80 11.19
CA PRO A 122 4.81 0.17 12.24
C PRO A 122 4.20 -1.13 12.79
N THR A 123 3.05 -1.58 12.26
CA THR A 123 2.44 -2.85 12.71
C THR A 123 3.25 -4.04 12.21
N ASN A 124 3.27 -5.14 12.97
CA ASN A 124 3.97 -6.37 12.57
C ASN A 124 3.45 -6.89 11.21
N PRO A 125 4.32 -7.36 10.29
CA PRO A 125 3.91 -7.92 9.00
C PRO A 125 2.97 -9.12 9.11
N ASN A 126 3.04 -9.94 10.17
CA ASN A 126 2.23 -11.14 10.38
C ASN A 126 2.22 -12.11 9.16
N GLY A 127 3.27 -12.10 8.33
CA GLY A 127 3.34 -12.88 7.08
C GLY A 127 2.38 -12.42 5.97
N ALA A 128 1.84 -11.20 6.03
CA ALA A 128 0.88 -10.69 5.04
C ALA A 128 1.49 -10.58 3.63
N LEU A 129 0.67 -10.83 2.60
CA LEU A 129 1.10 -10.81 1.20
C LEU A 129 1.67 -9.44 0.80
N GLY A 130 2.89 -9.43 0.26
CA GLY A 130 3.61 -8.22 -0.10
C GLY A 130 4.27 -7.49 1.08
N SER A 131 4.39 -8.12 2.26
CA SER A 131 5.25 -7.63 3.33
C SER A 131 6.68 -8.16 3.22
N VAL A 132 7.64 -7.42 3.79
CA VAL A 132 9.05 -7.81 3.87
C VAL A 132 9.63 -7.53 5.27
N GLU A 133 10.61 -8.32 5.68
CA GLU A 133 11.22 -8.26 7.01
C GLU A 133 12.68 -7.81 6.92
N TYR A 134 12.91 -6.57 7.34
CA TYR A 134 14.21 -5.90 7.44
C TYR A 134 14.45 -5.51 8.91
N LYS A 135 15.72 -5.38 9.31
CA LYS A 135 16.06 -4.90 10.66
C LYS A 135 15.70 -3.43 10.83
N THR A 136 15.46 -3.04 12.08
CA THR A 136 15.17 -1.66 12.52
C THR A 136 16.18 -0.65 11.96
N GLU A 137 17.47 -1.00 11.95
CA GLU A 137 18.58 -0.16 11.49
C GLU A 137 18.57 0.01 9.97
N GLU A 138 18.14 -1.02 9.24
CA GLU A 138 17.99 -1.00 7.79
C GLU A 138 16.77 -0.17 7.38
N ARG A 139 15.64 -0.30 8.10
CA ARG A 139 14.44 0.53 7.92
C ARG A 139 14.75 2.01 8.17
N ARG A 140 15.45 2.35 9.25
CA ARG A 140 15.96 3.73 9.51
C ARG A 140 16.89 4.21 8.39
N SER A 141 17.78 3.36 7.90
CA SER A 141 18.67 3.70 6.78
C SER A 141 17.89 3.96 5.48
N LEU A 142 16.79 3.24 5.24
CA LEU A 142 15.88 3.49 4.12
C LEU A 142 15.05 4.77 4.32
N ALA A 143 14.61 5.07 5.55
CA ALA A 143 13.94 6.33 5.90
C ALA A 143 14.81 7.53 5.53
N ILE A 144 16.08 7.54 5.91
CA ILE A 144 17.03 8.62 5.55
C ILE A 144 17.22 8.70 4.02
N LYS A 145 17.47 7.56 3.36
CA LYS A 145 17.68 7.50 1.89
C LYS A 145 16.47 7.99 1.10
N SER A 146 15.24 7.75 1.59
CA SER A 146 14.00 8.12 0.90
C SER A 146 13.83 9.63 0.64
N ARG A 147 14.56 10.48 1.38
CA ARG A 147 14.55 11.93 1.23
C ARG A 147 15.47 12.45 0.13
N ALA A 148 16.40 11.63 -0.35
CA ALA A 148 17.49 12.09 -1.24
C ALA A 148 17.03 12.24 -2.70
N THR A 149 16.04 11.48 -3.14
CA THR A 149 15.41 11.62 -4.46
C THR A 149 14.05 10.92 -4.50
N ALA A 150 13.12 11.46 -5.28
CA ALA A 150 11.85 10.81 -5.55
C ALA A 150 12.05 9.62 -6.51
N PRO A 151 11.34 8.49 -6.33
CA PRO A 151 11.50 7.31 -7.17
C PRO A 151 11.12 7.60 -8.62
N ARG A 152 11.80 6.93 -9.56
CA ARG A 152 11.47 7.03 -10.99
C ARG A 152 10.41 6.00 -11.36
N TYR A 153 9.22 6.42 -11.80
CA TYR A 153 8.10 5.52 -12.08
C TYR A 153 7.06 6.06 -13.08
N GLY A 154 6.81 5.30 -14.16
CA GLY A 154 5.73 5.55 -15.11
C GLY A 154 6.06 6.57 -16.21
N THR A 155 5.05 7.33 -16.63
CA THR A 155 5.14 8.34 -17.70
C THR A 155 5.75 9.66 -17.19
N ALA A 156 6.10 10.57 -18.10
CA ALA A 156 6.66 11.87 -17.73
C ALA A 156 5.69 12.72 -16.88
N GLU A 157 4.39 12.62 -17.17
CA GLU A 157 3.30 13.29 -16.46
C GLU A 157 3.18 12.74 -15.03
N ARG A 158 3.30 11.41 -14.87
CA ARG A 158 3.33 10.77 -13.55
C ARG A 158 4.58 11.15 -12.78
N GLN A 159 5.74 11.18 -13.44
CA GLN A 159 6.98 11.56 -12.80
C GLN A 159 6.95 13.01 -12.30
N LYS A 160 6.38 13.93 -13.09
CA LYS A 160 6.17 15.31 -12.67
C LYS A 160 5.34 15.39 -11.37
N LEU A 161 4.26 14.61 -11.26
CA LEU A 161 3.47 14.54 -10.02
C LEU A 161 4.26 13.94 -8.84
N ILE A 162 5.06 12.90 -9.08
CA ILE A 162 5.93 12.30 -8.05
C ILE A 162 6.96 13.32 -7.55
N ASP A 163 7.58 14.07 -8.46
CA ASP A 163 8.60 15.07 -8.13
C ASP A 163 7.96 16.28 -7.40
N GLU A 164 6.80 16.77 -7.85
CA GLU A 164 6.02 17.83 -7.18
C GLU A 164 5.60 17.44 -5.75
N ILE A 165 5.12 16.21 -5.57
CA ILE A 165 4.76 15.65 -4.26
C ILE A 165 6.00 15.55 -3.36
N HIS A 166 7.17 15.18 -3.91
CA HIS A 166 8.40 15.04 -3.12
C HIS A 166 8.87 16.38 -2.57
N GLU A 167 8.96 17.42 -3.41
CA GLU A 167 9.38 18.76 -3.00
C GLU A 167 8.42 19.37 -1.97
N CYS A 168 7.10 19.19 -2.14
CA CYS A 168 6.13 19.63 -1.15
C CYS A 168 6.32 18.90 0.19
N MET A 169 6.48 17.58 0.19
CA MET A 169 6.72 16.81 1.41
C MET A 169 8.03 17.18 2.08
N LEU A 170 9.12 17.39 1.32
CA LEU A 170 10.40 17.87 1.82
C LEU A 170 10.28 19.26 2.47
N SER A 171 9.61 20.21 1.81
CA SER A 171 9.47 21.60 2.31
C SER A 171 8.76 21.70 3.67
N LYS A 172 7.92 20.71 3.99
CA LYS A 172 7.19 20.58 5.26
C LYS A 172 7.87 19.68 6.30
N ALA A 173 8.85 18.86 5.89
CA ALA A 173 9.37 17.78 6.71
C ALA A 173 10.39 18.28 7.75
N PRO A 174 10.33 17.81 9.02
CA PRO A 174 11.35 18.09 10.01
C PRO A 174 12.76 17.71 9.53
N PRO A 175 13.82 18.35 10.07
CA PRO A 175 15.19 17.88 9.92
C PRO A 175 15.33 16.41 10.32
N VAL A 176 16.23 15.68 9.66
CA VAL A 176 16.45 14.25 9.93
C VAL A 176 17.06 14.08 11.32
N PRO A 177 16.52 13.18 12.18
CA PRO A 177 17.20 12.77 13.42
C PRO A 177 18.61 12.26 13.12
N GLN A 178 19.63 12.99 13.59
CA GLN A 178 21.02 12.63 13.39
C GLN A 178 21.33 11.33 14.15
N LEU A 179 21.57 10.24 13.42
CA LEU A 179 22.19 9.03 13.98
C LEU A 179 23.64 9.38 14.36
N SER A 180 23.85 9.76 15.62
CA SER A 180 25.18 10.04 16.17
C SER A 180 26.11 8.85 15.95
N PRO A 181 27.26 9.01 15.28
CA PRO A 181 28.25 7.95 15.18
C PRO A 181 28.81 7.61 16.56
N SER A 182 28.56 6.39 17.03
CA SER A 182 29.18 5.88 18.26
C SER A 182 30.70 5.94 18.13
N GLN A 183 31.36 6.66 19.03
CA GLN A 183 32.80 6.88 18.99
C GLN A 183 33.55 5.62 19.43
N ASP A 184 33.94 4.78 18.47
CA ASP A 184 34.80 3.62 18.73
C ASP A 184 36.09 3.69 17.88
N SER A 185 37.00 4.56 18.31
CA SER A 185 38.35 4.75 17.75
C SER A 185 39.25 5.47 18.76
N LYS A 186 39.65 4.77 19.82
CA LYS A 186 40.76 5.18 20.70
C LYS A 186 42.05 4.49 20.27
N GLU A 187 42.68 5.00 19.21
CA GLU A 187 44.09 4.72 18.97
C GLU A 187 44.96 5.75 19.70
N HIS A 188 46.15 5.31 20.13
CA HIS A 188 47.06 6.05 21.00
C HIS A 188 48.31 6.44 20.19
N PRO A 189 48.85 7.66 20.31
CA PRO A 189 49.95 8.12 19.46
C PRO A 189 51.25 7.37 19.77
N SER A 190 51.96 6.96 18.72
CA SER A 190 53.22 6.23 18.82
C SER A 190 54.42 7.14 19.16
N ASN A 191 55.48 6.54 19.71
CA ASN A 191 56.78 7.19 19.85
C ASN A 191 57.94 6.16 19.76
N ARG A 192 58.80 6.37 18.75
CA ARG A 192 60.26 6.13 18.72
C ARG A 192 60.85 4.70 18.73
N GLU A 193 61.37 4.34 17.54
CA GLU A 193 62.80 4.02 17.23
C GLU A 193 63.54 2.85 17.94
N GLY A 194 64.22 1.98 17.17
CA GLY A 194 65.02 0.85 17.73
C GLY A 194 65.61 -0.21 16.75
N ASP A 195 66.29 0.20 15.67
CA ASP A 195 67.37 -0.48 14.90
C ASP A 195 67.52 -2.03 14.72
N VAL A 196 67.66 -2.44 13.43
CA VAL A 196 68.76 -3.28 12.82
C VAL A 196 68.92 -4.77 13.31
N GLN A 197 68.97 -5.84 12.47
CA GLN A 197 69.92 -6.09 11.35
C GLN A 197 69.61 -7.35 10.46
N VAL A 198 70.03 -7.30 9.17
CA VAL A 198 70.50 -8.39 8.25
C VAL A 198 69.63 -9.63 7.88
N SER A 199 69.17 -9.61 6.63
CA SER A 199 69.47 -10.51 5.47
C SER A 199 69.39 -12.05 5.55
N SER A 200 68.51 -12.59 4.68
CA SER A 200 68.73 -13.65 3.67
C SER A 200 69.31 -15.04 4.05
N GLN A 201 68.54 -16.08 3.72
CA GLN A 201 69.03 -17.42 3.36
C GLN A 201 68.23 -17.98 2.18
N ASN A 202 68.86 -18.79 1.32
CA ASN A 202 68.24 -19.47 0.17
C ASN A 202 68.93 -20.84 -0.05
N ASP A 203 68.20 -21.78 -0.66
CA ASP A 203 68.66 -23.04 -1.30
C ASP A 203 69.26 -24.22 -0.48
N GLY A 204 68.57 -25.37 -0.58
CA GLY A 204 69.17 -26.73 -0.59
C GLY A 204 69.33 -27.49 0.75
N ALA A 205 69.00 -28.79 0.87
CA ALA A 205 68.37 -29.71 -0.08
C ALA A 205 67.70 -30.93 0.62
N THR A 206 66.88 -31.67 -0.14
CA THR A 206 66.09 -32.90 0.15
C THR A 206 66.97 -34.15 0.45
N PRO A 207 66.46 -35.38 0.83
CA PRO A 207 65.17 -35.98 0.39
C PRO A 207 64.38 -36.91 1.36
N ALA A 208 63.24 -37.40 0.82
CA ALA A 208 62.56 -38.70 1.02
C ALA A 208 61.17 -38.68 1.72
N GLY A 209 60.13 -39.08 0.97
CA GLY A 209 58.72 -39.12 1.41
C GLY A 209 57.73 -39.06 0.24
N GLU A 210 57.59 -40.16 -0.51
CA GLU A 210 56.72 -40.33 -1.69
C GLU A 210 55.22 -40.56 -1.37
N PRO A 211 54.27 -40.51 -2.34
CA PRO A 211 54.27 -39.82 -3.65
C PRO A 211 52.93 -39.13 -4.06
N ALA A 212 52.96 -38.39 -5.19
CA ALA A 212 51.97 -38.26 -6.31
C ALA A 212 50.44 -38.44 -6.11
N ALA A 213 49.51 -37.78 -6.83
CA ALA A 213 49.51 -36.74 -7.88
C ALA A 213 48.04 -36.20 -7.98
N GLU A 214 47.68 -34.97 -8.38
CA GLU A 214 47.88 -34.28 -9.68
C GLU A 214 47.27 -35.02 -10.91
N TRP A 215 46.64 -34.38 -11.91
CA TRP A 215 46.14 -33.00 -12.10
C TRP A 215 45.13 -33.00 -13.29
N SER A 216 44.41 -31.88 -13.52
CA SER A 216 43.52 -31.59 -14.67
C SER A 216 44.17 -31.86 -16.05
N PRO A 217 43.43 -32.00 -17.19
CA PRO A 217 43.04 -30.78 -17.95
C PRO A 217 41.90 -30.85 -19.03
N ASN A 218 41.52 -29.68 -19.56
CA ASN A 218 41.00 -29.43 -20.95
C ASN A 218 39.59 -29.99 -21.33
N PRO A 219 39.13 -29.94 -22.62
CA PRO A 219 38.49 -28.72 -23.16
C PRO A 219 37.23 -28.93 -24.05
N ALA A 220 36.63 -27.79 -24.47
CA ALA A 220 36.01 -27.50 -25.79
C ALA A 220 35.00 -28.45 -26.51
N VAL A 221 33.90 -27.83 -26.97
CA VAL A 221 32.96 -28.23 -28.06
C VAL A 221 32.01 -29.42 -27.81
N GLY A 222 30.71 -29.11 -27.89
CA GLY A 222 29.58 -30.02 -28.07
C GLY A 222 28.41 -29.25 -28.70
N ASP A 223 27.61 -29.89 -29.55
CA ASP A 223 26.68 -29.23 -30.49
C ASP A 223 25.20 -29.58 -30.21
N ARG A 224 24.28 -28.64 -30.53
CA ARG A 224 22.79 -28.76 -30.53
C ARG A 224 22.11 -28.92 -29.16
N ILE A 225 20.86 -28.52 -28.94
CA ILE A 225 19.83 -27.92 -29.82
C ILE A 225 19.33 -26.61 -29.18
N VAL A 226 19.07 -25.57 -29.99
CA VAL A 226 18.18 -24.45 -29.63
C VAL A 226 16.82 -24.65 -30.29
N GLU A 227 15.74 -24.34 -29.57
CA GLU A 227 14.45 -24.02 -30.18
C GLU A 227 14.12 -22.56 -29.83
N GLU A 228 13.97 -21.76 -30.88
CA GLU A 228 13.84 -20.30 -30.83
C GLU A 228 12.44 -19.92 -31.30
N VAL A 229 11.71 -19.13 -30.50
CA VAL A 229 10.50 -18.44 -30.97
C VAL A 229 10.49 -17.03 -30.39
N GLN A 230 10.70 -16.03 -31.25
CA GLN A 230 10.59 -14.61 -30.92
C GLN A 230 9.79 -13.88 -32.01
N GLU A 231 8.76 -13.16 -31.57
CA GLU A 231 8.05 -12.08 -32.30
C GLU A 231 7.26 -12.44 -33.59
N ALA A 232 6.22 -11.70 -34.00
CA ALA A 232 5.35 -10.80 -33.24
C ALA A 232 3.90 -10.74 -33.82
N PRO A 233 3.26 -9.61 -34.21
CA PRO A 233 1.86 -9.40 -33.88
C PRO A 233 0.90 -9.40 -35.08
N LEU A 234 -0.39 -9.65 -34.81
CA LEU A 234 -1.47 -9.39 -35.78
C LEU A 234 -2.64 -8.64 -35.13
N ASN A 235 -3.20 -7.70 -35.90
CA ASN A 235 -4.27 -6.79 -35.52
C ASN A 235 -5.11 -6.47 -36.79
N ALA A 236 -6.28 -5.85 -36.61
CA ALA A 236 -7.25 -5.42 -37.62
C ALA A 236 -8.16 -6.48 -38.26
N ASN A 237 -9.37 -6.01 -38.64
CA ASN A 237 -10.44 -6.77 -39.30
C ASN A 237 -10.13 -7.07 -40.78
N PRO A 238 -10.91 -7.95 -41.42
CA PRO A 238 -11.83 -7.38 -42.43
C PRO A 238 -13.23 -8.05 -42.51
N GLY A 239 -14.12 -7.33 -43.19
CA GLY A 239 -15.21 -7.84 -44.02
C GLY A 239 -15.36 -6.89 -45.22
N PRO A 240 -16.38 -7.01 -46.11
CA PRO A 240 -17.50 -7.95 -46.12
C PRO A 240 -17.63 -8.72 -47.47
N GLU A 241 -18.85 -9.14 -47.83
CA GLU A 241 -19.31 -9.55 -49.19
C GLU A 241 -18.82 -10.91 -49.79
N VAL A 242 -19.58 -11.62 -50.66
CA VAL A 242 -21.05 -11.73 -50.93
C VAL A 242 -21.32 -12.95 -51.86
N VAL A 243 -22.59 -13.41 -52.02
CA VAL A 243 -23.10 -14.31 -53.12
C VAL A 243 -22.57 -15.79 -53.09
N ARG A 244 -23.24 -16.89 -53.48
CA ARG A 244 -24.60 -17.37 -53.90
C ARG A 244 -24.52 -18.92 -54.03
N THR A 245 -25.53 -19.81 -54.06
CA THR A 245 -26.94 -19.94 -53.59
C THR A 245 -27.26 -21.45 -53.61
N LEU A 246 -28.33 -21.94 -52.95
CA LEU A 246 -29.42 -22.78 -53.53
C LEU A 246 -30.31 -23.45 -52.46
N ASN A 247 -31.64 -23.30 -52.64
CA ASN A 247 -32.78 -24.22 -52.37
C ASN A 247 -32.71 -25.21 -51.17
N ALA A 248 -33.75 -25.40 -50.34
CA ALA A 248 -35.19 -25.22 -50.55
C ALA A 248 -36.00 -25.00 -49.25
N ALA A 249 -37.31 -24.79 -49.39
CA ALA A 249 -38.35 -24.67 -48.35
C ALA A 249 -39.49 -25.71 -48.66
N PRO A 250 -40.61 -25.85 -47.90
CA PRO A 250 -41.11 -24.98 -46.83
C PRO A 250 -41.81 -25.66 -45.61
N SER A 251 -42.45 -24.82 -44.78
CA SER A 251 -43.62 -25.08 -43.90
C SER A 251 -43.38 -25.66 -42.49
N GLY A 252 -44.32 -25.38 -41.59
CA GLY A 252 -44.33 -25.82 -40.19
C GLY A 252 -44.04 -24.69 -39.18
N GLY A 253 -45.07 -23.98 -38.73
CA GLY A 253 -44.94 -22.97 -37.67
C GLY A 253 -45.54 -23.43 -36.34
N SER A 254 -44.90 -23.11 -35.22
CA SER A 254 -45.49 -23.07 -33.87
C SER A 254 -44.64 -22.27 -32.90
N SER A 255 -45.27 -21.43 -32.10
CA SER A 255 -44.63 -20.65 -31.05
C SER A 255 -44.53 -21.45 -29.75
N GLN A 256 -43.39 -21.42 -29.07
CA GLN A 256 -43.35 -21.67 -27.62
C GLN A 256 -42.48 -20.63 -26.91
N LEU A 257 -42.95 -20.25 -25.72
CA LEU A 257 -42.26 -19.35 -24.79
C LEU A 257 -41.23 -20.12 -23.97
N LEU A 258 -40.14 -19.45 -23.60
CA LEU A 258 -39.36 -19.80 -22.42
C LEU A 258 -39.21 -18.55 -21.55
N GLN A 259 -39.73 -18.61 -20.32
CA GLN A 259 -39.91 -17.46 -19.46
C GLN A 259 -38.67 -17.20 -18.59
N ARG A 260 -38.37 -15.91 -18.37
CA ARG A 260 -37.45 -15.46 -17.32
C ARG A 260 -38.10 -15.71 -15.94
N PRO A 261 -37.39 -16.28 -14.94
CA PRO A 261 -37.93 -16.39 -13.58
C PRO A 261 -38.10 -15.02 -12.92
N GLU A 262 -39.26 -14.77 -12.31
CA GLU A 262 -39.46 -13.65 -11.39
C GLU A 262 -38.98 -14.01 -9.97
N MET A 263 -38.31 -13.08 -9.30
CA MET A 263 -37.86 -13.27 -7.92
C MET A 263 -38.91 -12.70 -6.95
N LYS A 264 -39.57 -13.60 -6.19
CA LYS A 264 -40.71 -13.26 -5.34
C LYS A 264 -40.27 -12.51 -4.07
N VAL A 265 -40.53 -11.21 -4.01
CA VAL A 265 -40.24 -10.36 -2.85
C VAL A 265 -41.00 -10.85 -1.61
N GLN A 266 -40.27 -11.17 -0.54
CA GLN A 266 -40.86 -11.41 0.79
C GLN A 266 -41.04 -10.09 1.54
N LYS A 267 -42.09 -10.02 2.37
CA LYS A 267 -42.48 -8.84 3.16
C LYS A 267 -41.94 -9.01 4.59
N PRO A 268 -41.31 -8.00 5.22
CA PRO A 268 -40.77 -8.13 6.56
C PRO A 268 -41.89 -8.33 7.60
N ALA A 269 -41.62 -9.16 8.61
CA ALA A 269 -42.56 -9.51 9.67
C ALA A 269 -42.04 -9.23 11.09
N ASP A 270 -40.83 -8.70 11.24
CA ASP A 270 -40.09 -8.64 12.51
C ASP A 270 -39.92 -7.24 13.12
N ASP A 271 -40.22 -6.16 12.38
CA ASP A 271 -40.02 -4.76 12.81
C ASP A 271 -40.60 -4.47 14.21
N ARG A 272 -41.72 -5.13 14.55
CA ARG A 272 -42.40 -4.98 15.85
C ARG A 272 -41.58 -5.54 17.00
N LEU A 273 -40.90 -6.67 16.85
CA LEU A 273 -40.11 -7.28 17.92
C LEU A 273 -38.91 -6.40 18.29
N PHE A 274 -38.19 -5.90 17.28
CA PHE A 274 -37.10 -4.95 17.50
C PHE A 274 -37.57 -3.63 18.12
N THR A 275 -38.75 -3.14 17.72
CA THR A 275 -39.37 -1.94 18.34
C THR A 275 -39.64 -2.14 19.83
N TRP A 276 -40.26 -3.27 20.23
CA TRP A 276 -40.51 -3.57 21.65
C TRP A 276 -39.21 -3.76 22.45
N ALA A 277 -38.18 -4.37 21.87
CA ALA A 277 -36.87 -4.52 22.50
C ALA A 277 -36.20 -3.15 22.77
N ALA A 278 -36.25 -2.22 21.80
CA ALA A 278 -35.72 -0.87 21.96
C ALA A 278 -36.46 -0.05 23.04
N VAL A 279 -37.80 -0.18 23.11
CA VAL A 279 -38.61 0.43 24.17
C VAL A 279 -38.27 -0.16 25.56
N GLY A 280 -38.11 -1.49 25.66
CA GLY A 280 -37.68 -2.13 26.91
C GLY A 280 -36.30 -1.66 27.39
N LEU A 281 -35.32 -1.55 26.48
CA LEU A 281 -33.96 -1.11 26.79
C LEU A 281 -33.92 0.35 27.26
N THR A 282 -34.65 1.25 26.60
CA THR A 282 -34.71 2.68 26.99
C THR A 282 -35.37 2.89 28.35
N ILE A 283 -36.44 2.15 28.66
CA ILE A 283 -37.05 2.16 30.00
C ILE A 283 -36.05 1.65 31.07
N ALA A 284 -35.34 0.56 30.80
CA ALA A 284 -34.34 0.02 31.74
C ALA A 284 -33.22 1.02 32.03
N ILE A 285 -32.72 1.72 31.02
CA ILE A 285 -31.71 2.78 31.18
C ILE A 285 -32.25 3.93 32.04
N MET A 286 -33.48 4.41 31.79
CA MET A 286 -34.09 5.48 32.59
C MET A 286 -34.28 5.08 34.07
N VAL A 287 -34.69 3.84 34.35
CA VAL A 287 -34.80 3.33 35.73
C VAL A 287 -33.42 3.27 36.42
N LEU A 288 -32.37 2.86 35.71
CA LEU A 288 -31.00 2.85 36.25
C LEU A 288 -30.46 4.26 36.52
N LEU A 289 -30.73 5.22 35.62
CA LEU A 289 -30.37 6.63 35.82
C LEU A 289 -31.13 7.25 37.01
N PHE A 290 -32.44 7.01 37.12
CA PHE A 290 -33.24 7.48 38.25
C PHE A 290 -32.78 6.86 39.59
N LYS A 291 -32.47 5.56 39.60
CA LYS A 291 -31.91 4.87 40.78
C LYS A 291 -30.53 5.41 41.16
N LYS A 292 -29.68 5.77 40.18
CA LYS A 292 -28.38 6.43 40.41
C LYS A 292 -28.57 7.84 40.97
N PHE A 293 -29.51 8.62 40.44
CA PHE A 293 -29.87 9.95 40.93
C PHE A 293 -30.35 9.89 42.38
N MET A 294 -31.33 9.05 42.70
CA MET A 294 -31.84 8.84 44.06
C MET A 294 -30.74 8.42 45.06
N LYS A 295 -29.80 7.55 44.65
CA LYS A 295 -28.65 7.19 45.49
C LYS A 295 -27.67 8.35 45.69
N SER A 296 -27.53 9.23 44.70
CA SER A 296 -26.66 10.42 44.75
C SER A 296 -27.27 11.56 45.57
N SER A 297 -28.59 11.72 45.59
CA SER A 297 -29.28 12.72 46.41
C SER A 297 -29.49 12.30 47.87
N GLY A 298 -29.32 11.01 48.18
CA GLY A 298 -29.56 10.44 49.52
C GLY A 298 -28.46 10.66 50.56
N HIS A 299 -27.35 11.33 50.23
CA HIS A 299 -26.24 11.61 51.15
C HIS A 299 -26.07 13.12 51.36
N GLY A 300 -26.97 13.71 52.15
CA GLY A 300 -27.03 15.15 52.39
C GLY A 300 -27.86 15.53 53.61
N ALA A 301 -27.76 14.76 54.70
CA ALA A 301 -28.54 14.95 55.91
C ALA A 301 -27.66 15.31 57.11
N VAL A 302 -27.67 16.61 57.44
CA VAL A 302 -27.46 17.22 58.77
C VAL A 302 -26.26 16.74 59.61
N PHE A 303 -25.26 17.61 59.72
CA PHE A 303 -24.40 17.71 60.90
C PHE A 303 -24.45 19.15 61.41
N MET A 304 -25.19 19.39 62.49
CA MET A 304 -25.24 20.65 63.24
C MET A 304 -25.56 20.36 64.71
N ASP A 305 -25.23 21.34 65.54
CA ASP A 305 -25.18 21.34 67.01
C ASP A 305 -24.17 20.37 67.66
N GLY A 306 -23.46 20.76 68.74
CA GLY A 306 -23.40 22.10 69.34
C GLY A 306 -23.29 22.12 70.85
N SER A 307 -22.10 21.87 71.40
CA SER A 307 -21.67 22.20 72.78
C SER A 307 -20.14 22.10 72.88
#